data_AF-A0A534N9W1-F1
#
_entry.id   AF-A0A534N9W1-F1
#
_cell.length_a   1.000
_cell.length_b   1.000
_cell.length_c   1.000
_cell.angle_alpha   90.00
_cell.angle_beta   90.00
_cell.angle_gamma   90.00
#
_symmetry.space_group_name_H-M   'P 1'
#
loop_
_entity.id
_entity.type
_entity.pdbx_description
1 polymer ?
#
loop_
_entity_poly.entity_id
_entity_poly.type
_entity_poly.pdbx_seq_one_letter_code
_entity_poly.pdbx_strand_id
1 'polypeptide(L)'
;MRTLRLLLLLCLVPALAGAVDEAEFARRRRALMEQIPDGIVLLRSSSAMTWEASSFRQDPAFYYFTGLANAHQAILAIDGGAKEAWLFAGPAPESALFVPHLRGLESIFVAP
;
A
#
# COMPACT_ATOMS: atom_id res chain seq x y z
N MET A 1 29.73 2.11 30.45
CA MET A 1 28.60 3.02 30.17
C MET A 1 28.55 3.54 28.72
N ARG A 2 29.68 3.91 28.08
CA ARG A 2 29.70 4.36 26.67
C ARG A 2 29.34 3.24 25.67
N THR A 3 29.84 2.03 25.90
CA THR A 3 29.54 0.83 25.08
C THR A 3 28.07 0.43 25.12
N LEU A 4 27.44 0.50 26.30
CA LEU A 4 26.00 0.25 26.48
C LEU A 4 25.13 1.28 25.75
N ARG A 5 25.53 2.57 25.77
CA ARG A 5 24.86 3.63 25.01
C ARG A 5 24.99 3.44 23.50
N LEU A 6 26.17 3.02 23.01
CA LEU A 6 26.40 2.70 21.60
C LEU A 6 25.57 1.49 21.13
N LEU A 7 25.46 0.44 21.95
CA LEU A 7 24.57 -0.71 21.69
C LEU A 7 23.10 -0.31 21.66
N LEU A 8 22.65 0.56 22.58
CA LEU A 8 21.27 1.06 22.59
C LEU A 8 20.95 1.92 21.36
N LEU A 9 21.89 2.76 20.92
CA LEU A 9 21.76 3.57 19.71
C LEU A 9 21.71 2.70 18.44
N LEU A 10 22.49 1.61 18.39
CA LEU A 10 22.51 0.69 17.24
C LEU A 10 21.20 -0.08 17.07
N CYS A 11 20.52 -0.42 18.17
CA CYS A 11 19.23 -1.13 18.14
C CYS A 11 18.04 -0.23 17.77
N LEU A 12 18.14 1.09 17.95
CA LEU A 12 17.02 2.01 17.69
C LEU A 12 16.85 2.34 16.20
N VAL A 13 17.93 2.30 15.42
CA VAL A 13 17.92 2.64 13.98
C VAL A 13 17.00 1.72 13.13
N PRO A 14 17.05 0.37 13.25
CA PRO A 14 16.17 -0.49 12.46
C PRO A 14 14.69 -0.38 12.86
N ALA A 15 14.39 0.04 14.09
CA ALA A 15 13.02 0.23 14.55
C ALA A 15 12.32 1.43 13.88
N LEU A 16 13.08 2.44 13.43
CA LEU A 16 12.54 3.55 12.63
C LEU A 16 12.42 3.23 11.13
N ALA A 17 13.05 2.15 10.64
CA ALA A 17 13.09 1.81 9.23
C ALA A 17 11.90 0.95 8.75
N GLY A 18 10.96 0.61 9.65
CA GLY A 18 9.92 -0.40 9.39
C GLY A 18 8.67 0.09 8.67
N ALA A 19 8.39 1.39 8.64
CA ALA A 19 7.19 1.93 8.03
C ALA A 19 7.54 2.78 6.80
N VAL A 20 7.03 2.37 5.65
CA VAL A 20 7.04 3.22 4.47
C VAL A 20 6.03 4.34 4.70
N ASP A 21 6.53 5.58 4.79
CA ASP A 21 5.69 6.76 4.99
C ASP A 21 4.75 6.98 3.81
N GLU A 22 3.57 7.57 4.05
CA GLU A 22 2.60 7.91 3.01
C GLU A 22 3.22 8.79 1.91
N ALA A 23 4.16 9.65 2.30
CA ALA A 23 4.93 10.49 1.39
C ALA A 23 5.73 9.69 0.35
N GLU A 24 6.18 8.48 0.67
CA GLU A 24 6.86 7.59 -0.27
C GLU A 24 5.93 7.21 -1.42
N PHE A 25 4.72 6.76 -1.10
CA PHE A 25 3.76 6.31 -2.10
C PHE A 25 3.33 7.48 -2.99
N ALA A 26 3.14 8.67 -2.41
CA ALA A 26 2.90 9.89 -3.17
C ALA A 26 4.06 10.21 -4.12
N ARG A 27 5.31 10.09 -3.67
CA ARG A 27 6.50 10.30 -4.51
C ARG A 27 6.57 9.32 -5.66
N ARG A 28 6.28 8.03 -5.43
CA ARG A 28 6.26 7.00 -6.48
C ARG A 28 5.23 7.29 -7.55
N ARG A 29 4.02 7.70 -7.16
CA ARG A 29 2.97 8.08 -8.12
C ARG A 29 3.39 9.29 -8.98
N ARG A 30 3.97 10.33 -8.36
CA ARG A 30 4.52 11.49 -9.11
C ARG A 30 5.61 11.06 -10.09
N ALA A 31 6.54 10.21 -9.65
CA ALA A 31 7.60 9.70 -10.52
C ALA A 31 7.05 8.93 -11.74
N LEU A 32 5.97 8.17 -11.56
CA LEU A 32 5.28 7.53 -12.68
C LEU A 32 4.64 8.57 -13.60
N MET A 33 3.92 9.56 -13.06
CA MET A 33 3.26 10.62 -13.84
C MET A 33 4.23 11.39 -14.75
N GLU A 34 5.51 11.49 -14.41
CA GLU A 34 6.53 12.09 -15.29
C GLU A 34 6.90 11.20 -16.49
N GLN A 35 6.69 9.89 -16.39
CA GLN A 35 6.95 8.93 -17.46
C GLN A 35 5.75 8.74 -18.40
N ILE A 36 4.55 9.14 -17.98
CA ILE A 36 3.28 9.00 -18.73
C ILE A 36 2.57 10.36 -18.92
N PRO A 37 3.19 11.36 -19.56
CA PRO A 37 2.74 12.76 -19.54
C PRO A 37 1.31 13.01 -20.05
N ASP A 38 0.77 12.11 -20.87
CA ASP A 38 -0.59 12.14 -21.42
C ASP A 38 -1.35 10.82 -21.21
N GLY A 39 -0.80 9.91 -20.39
CA GLY A 39 -1.32 8.56 -20.18
C GLY A 39 -2.03 8.38 -18.84
N ILE A 40 -2.88 7.36 -18.78
CA ILE A 40 -3.52 6.88 -17.55
C ILE A 40 -3.12 5.43 -17.31
N VAL A 41 -2.65 5.13 -16.09
CA VAL A 41 -2.38 3.78 -15.63
C VAL A 41 -3.48 3.34 -14.67
N LEU A 42 -4.04 2.15 -14.91
CA LEU A 42 -5.05 1.51 -14.06
C LEU A 42 -4.47 0.25 -13.44
N LEU A 43 -4.38 0.21 -12.10
CA LEU A 43 -3.90 -0.93 -11.34
C LEU A 43 -5.03 -1.48 -10.47
N ARG A 44 -5.31 -2.77 -10.60
CA ARG A 44 -6.35 -3.45 -9.83
C ARG A 44 -5.74 -4.13 -8.61
N SER A 45 -6.38 -4.02 -7.45
CA SER A 45 -6.07 -4.89 -6.31
C SER A 45 -6.33 -6.34 -6.71
N SER A 46 -5.35 -7.20 -6.56
CA SER A 46 -5.50 -8.63 -6.80
C SER A 46 -4.53 -9.41 -5.93
N SER A 47 -4.86 -10.66 -5.65
CA SER A 47 -3.98 -11.55 -4.90
C SER A 47 -4.09 -12.92 -5.53
N ALA A 48 -2.94 -13.47 -5.89
CA ALA A 48 -2.83 -14.82 -6.39
C ALA A 48 -2.77 -15.76 -5.19
N MET A 49 -3.89 -16.41 -4.86
CA MET A 49 -3.89 -17.52 -3.91
C MET A 49 -3.37 -18.75 -4.65
N THR A 50 -2.07 -19.01 -4.60
CA THR A 50 -1.49 -20.26 -5.08
C THR A 50 -1.44 -21.27 -3.93
N TRP A 51 -1.42 -22.56 -4.25
CA TRP A 51 -1.33 -23.63 -3.23
C TRP A 51 -0.07 -23.50 -2.34
N GLU A 52 0.98 -22.85 -2.84
CA GLU A 52 2.23 -22.62 -2.13
C GLU A 52 2.27 -21.29 -1.35
N ALA A 53 1.27 -20.43 -1.51
CA ALA A 53 1.21 -19.16 -0.79
C ALA A 53 0.82 -19.40 0.67
N SER A 54 1.73 -19.07 1.59
CA SER A 54 1.47 -19.16 3.04
C SER A 54 0.56 -18.04 3.58
N SER A 55 0.32 -17.00 2.79
CA SER A 55 -0.49 -15.84 3.17
C SER A 55 -1.04 -15.10 1.96
N PHE A 56 -2.00 -14.20 2.19
CA PHE A 56 -2.39 -13.20 1.20
C PHE A 56 -1.17 -12.38 0.75
N ARG A 57 -1.07 -12.14 -0.57
CA ARG A 57 -0.05 -11.27 -1.14
C ARG A 57 -0.68 -10.43 -2.25
N GLN A 58 -0.75 -9.12 -2.01
CA GLN A 58 -1.23 -8.15 -2.98
C GLN A 58 -0.36 -8.15 -4.25
N ASP A 59 -0.98 -7.79 -5.37
CA ASP A 59 -0.28 -7.46 -6.60
C ASP A 59 0.86 -6.47 -6.31
N PRO A 60 2.10 -6.77 -6.73
CA PRO A 60 3.25 -5.97 -6.35
C PRO A 60 3.19 -4.56 -6.95
N ALA A 61 2.60 -4.35 -8.13
CA ALA A 61 2.47 -3.03 -8.72
C ALA A 61 1.44 -2.20 -7.95
N PHE A 62 0.27 -2.77 -7.67
CA PHE A 62 -0.75 -2.11 -6.85
C PHE A 62 -0.20 -1.75 -5.46
N TYR A 63 0.46 -2.68 -4.78
CA TYR A 63 1.06 -2.45 -3.47
C TYR A 63 2.17 -1.39 -3.53
N TYR A 64 3.02 -1.42 -4.55
CA TYR A 64 4.12 -0.46 -4.70
C TYR A 64 3.65 0.99 -4.76
N PHE A 65 2.50 1.26 -5.37
CA PHE A 65 1.94 2.61 -5.51
C PHE A 65 0.93 3.01 -4.43
N THR A 66 0.40 2.06 -3.65
CA THR A 66 -0.64 2.34 -2.64
C THR A 66 -0.22 2.07 -1.20
N GLY A 67 0.67 1.10 -0.97
CA GLY A 67 0.94 0.56 0.37
C GLY A 67 -0.19 -0.28 0.96
N LEU A 68 -1.28 -0.51 0.22
CA LEU A 68 -2.46 -1.22 0.71
C LEU A 68 -2.28 -2.73 0.61
N ALA A 69 -1.63 -3.30 1.61
CA ALA A 69 -1.28 -4.72 1.67
C ALA A 69 -2.49 -5.65 1.61
N ASN A 70 -3.62 -5.22 2.17
CA ASN A 70 -4.82 -6.06 2.33
C ASN A 70 -6.02 -5.59 1.51
N ALA A 71 -5.89 -4.58 0.64
CA ALA A 71 -7.05 -4.05 -0.08
C ALA A 71 -7.66 -5.06 -1.06
N HIS A 72 -8.99 -5.09 -1.09
CA HIS A 72 -9.81 -5.81 -2.06
C HIS A 72 -10.75 -4.87 -2.81
N GLN A 73 -11.17 -5.30 -4.01
CA GLN A 73 -12.13 -4.59 -4.85
C GLN A 73 -11.75 -3.14 -5.13
N ALA A 74 -10.45 -2.86 -5.24
CA ALA A 74 -9.95 -1.51 -5.47
C ALA A 74 -9.26 -1.38 -6.84
N ILE A 75 -9.36 -0.18 -7.42
CA ILE A 75 -8.62 0.22 -8.62
C ILE A 75 -7.94 1.55 -8.33
N LEU A 76 -6.62 1.59 -8.48
CA LEU A 76 -5.86 2.83 -8.50
C LEU A 76 -5.78 3.32 -9.95
N ALA A 77 -6.25 4.54 -10.20
CA ALA A 77 -5.99 5.28 -11.42
C ALA A 77 -4.91 6.34 -11.16
N ILE A 78 -3.90 6.39 -12.02
CA ILE A 78 -2.85 7.42 -12.01
C ILE A 78 -2.87 8.10 -13.38
N ASP A 79 -3.20 9.39 -13.40
CA ASP A 79 -3.26 10.20 -14.60
C ASP A 79 -2.05 11.14 -14.64
N GLY A 80 -1.19 10.95 -15.65
CA GLY A 80 0.00 11.78 -15.82
C GLY A 80 -0.25 13.13 -16.48
N GLY A 81 -1.37 13.31 -17.18
CA GLY A 81 -1.79 14.58 -17.75
C GLY A 81 -2.38 15.51 -16.69
N ALA A 82 -3.31 14.99 -15.88
CA ALA A 82 -3.90 15.73 -14.76
C ALA A 82 -2.96 15.85 -13.55
N LYS A 83 -1.93 14.99 -13.47
CA LYS A 83 -1.05 14.84 -12.30
C LYS A 83 -1.83 14.46 -11.03
N GLU A 84 -2.87 13.65 -11.21
CA GLU A 84 -3.80 13.23 -10.16
C GLU A 84 -3.84 11.70 -10.05
N ALA A 85 -4.18 11.22 -8.86
CA ALA A 85 -4.37 9.81 -8.60
C ALA A 85 -5.66 9.59 -7.80
N TRP A 86 -6.45 8.62 -8.22
CA TRP A 86 -7.72 8.26 -7.57
C TRP A 86 -7.72 6.79 -7.20
N LEU A 87 -8.19 6.50 -6.00
CA LEU A 87 -8.44 5.15 -5.54
C LEU A 87 -9.95 4.93 -5.54
N PHE A 88 -10.42 4.07 -6.43
CA PHE A 88 -11.80 3.61 -6.45
C PHE A 88 -11.90 2.35 -5.61
N ALA A 89 -12.73 2.37 -4.56
CA ALA A 89 -12.99 1.23 -3.70
C ALA A 89 -14.41 0.71 -3.93
N GLY A 90 -14.53 -0.60 -4.12
CA GLY A 90 -15.82 -1.28 -4.09
C GLY A 90 -16.43 -1.24 -2.68
N PRO A 91 -17.76 -1.36 -2.58
CA PRO A 91 -18.41 -1.43 -1.28
C PRO A 91 -17.86 -2.61 -0.48
N ALA A 92 -17.73 -2.43 0.85
CA ALA A 92 -17.43 -3.55 1.72
C ALA A 92 -18.53 -4.62 1.54
N PRO A 93 -18.17 -5.90 1.27
CA PRO A 93 -19.15 -6.97 1.19
C PRO A 93 -19.83 -7.14 2.55
N GLU A 94 -21.04 -7.69 2.56
CA GLU A 94 -21.80 -7.96 3.80
C GLU A 94 -21.00 -8.81 4.80
N SER A 95 -20.10 -9.68 4.30
CA SER A 95 -19.17 -10.46 5.12
C SER A 95 -18.24 -9.61 6.00
N ALA A 96 -17.96 -8.36 5.62
CA ALA A 96 -17.12 -7.44 6.38
C ALA A 96 -17.70 -7.10 7.76
N LEU A 97 -19.01 -7.26 7.96
CA LEU A 97 -19.69 -7.10 9.26
C LEU A 97 -19.20 -8.13 10.29
N PHE A 98 -18.65 -9.25 9.84
CA PHE A 98 -18.24 -10.38 10.68
C PHE A 98 -16.72 -10.50 10.84
N VAL A 99 -15.94 -9.59 10.24
CA VAL A 99 -14.48 -9.56 10.35
C VAL A 99 -14.08 -8.58 11.45
N PRO A 100 -13.11 -8.91 12.34
CA PRO A 100 -12.56 -7.97 13.31
C PRO A 100 -12.16 -6.67 12.61
N HIS A 101 -12.51 -5.52 13.20
CA HIS A 101 -12.27 -4.19 12.64
C HIS A 101 -10.76 -3.87 12.57
N LEU A 102 -10.11 -4.32 11.50
CA LEU A 102 -8.82 -3.79 11.06
C LEU A 102 -9.07 -2.39 10.47
N ARG A 103 -8.24 -1.41 10.84
CA ARG A 103 -8.36 -0.01 10.39
C ARG A 103 -7.15 0.38 9.54
N GLY A 104 -7.35 1.36 8.65
CA GLY A 104 -6.26 1.90 7.83
C GLY A 104 -5.67 0.86 6.87
N LEU A 105 -4.35 0.83 6.73
CA LEU A 105 -3.61 -0.08 5.82
C LEU A 105 -3.84 -1.58 6.12
N GLU A 106 -4.25 -1.89 7.35
CA GLU A 106 -4.52 -3.26 7.78
C GLU A 106 -5.90 -3.75 7.33
N SER A 107 -6.80 -2.84 6.93
CA SER A 107 -8.16 -3.21 6.52
C SER A 107 -8.16 -4.01 5.23
N ILE A 108 -9.01 -5.04 5.21
CA ILE A 108 -9.32 -5.85 4.02
C ILE A 108 -10.08 -5.00 2.98
N PHE A 109 -10.82 -4.00 3.45
CA PHE A 109 -11.62 -3.10 2.61
C PHE A 109 -11.18 -1.66 2.81
N VAL A 110 -11.03 -0.94 1.71
CA VAL A 110 -10.78 0.49 1.76
C VAL A 110 -12.10 1.16 2.16
N ALA A 111 -12.13 1.85 3.30
CA ALA A 111 -13.28 2.65 3.67
C ALA A 111 -13.41 3.82 2.67
N PRO A 112 -14.64 4.17 2.25
CA PRO A 112 -14.88 5.31 1.38
C PRO A 112 -14.45 6.64 2.04
#